data_AF-A0A7S1S0E0-F1
#
_entry.id   AF-A0A7S1S0E0-F1
#
_cell.length_a   1.000
_cell.length_b   1.000
_cell.length_c   1.000
_cell.angle_alpha   90.00
_cell.angle_beta   90.00
_cell.angle_gamma   90.00
#
_symmetry.space_group_name_H-M   'P 1'
#
loop_
_entity.id
_entity.type
_entity.pdbx_description
1 polymer ?
#
loop_
_entity_poly.entity_id
_entity_poly.type
_entity_poly.pdbx_seq_one_letter_code
_entity_poly.pdbx_strand_id
1 'polypeptide(L)'
;TTTTTTTTTTTTTTTATTTTTTATTTAATVTTTTTATTTALPAAVETLAGCPRRHADTIPRRCLEATQTSSVRCCGPGGEAISMARYSCYELETYAAARRVCASRDLHVCSLEEIASSLQCGTGCGFDDERVWTSTPCNVSAVGER
;
A
#
# COMPACT_ATOMS: atom_id res chain seq x y z
N THR A 1 -39.48 19.70 -61.15
CA THR A 1 -39.44 20.63 -60.00
C THR A 1 -38.97 19.81 -58.81
N THR A 2 -37.69 19.46 -58.66
CA THR A 2 -36.47 20.28 -58.56
C THR A 2 -36.63 21.39 -57.54
N THR A 3 -36.03 21.25 -56.35
CA THR A 3 -34.99 22.16 -55.85
C THR A 3 -34.21 21.45 -54.75
N THR A 4 -32.94 21.19 -55.05
CA THR A 4 -31.88 20.75 -54.14
C THR A 4 -31.39 21.99 -53.39
N THR A 5 -31.20 21.91 -52.08
CA THR A 5 -30.45 22.94 -51.34
C THR A 5 -29.37 22.26 -50.51
N THR A 6 -28.16 22.37 -51.02
CA THR A 6 -26.90 21.94 -50.41
C THR A 6 -26.48 22.99 -49.38
N THR A 7 -26.34 22.61 -48.12
CA THR A 7 -25.75 23.48 -47.10
C THR A 7 -24.33 22.99 -46.81
N THR A 8 -23.37 23.76 -47.30
CA THR A 8 -21.93 23.63 -47.05
C THR A 8 -21.64 24.18 -45.67
N THR A 9 -21.14 23.36 -44.74
CA THR A 9 -20.62 23.85 -43.45
C THR A 9 -19.15 23.53 -43.36
N THR A 10 -18.37 24.60 -43.39
CA THR A 10 -16.91 24.67 -43.35
C THR A 10 -16.35 24.06 -42.07
N THR A 11 -15.35 23.19 -42.21
CA THR A 11 -14.59 22.59 -41.12
C THR A 11 -13.57 23.60 -40.60
N THR A 12 -13.75 24.11 -39.39
CA THR A 12 -12.74 24.95 -38.71
C THR A 12 -11.89 24.07 -37.82
N THR A 13 -10.64 23.84 -38.23
CA THR A 13 -9.60 23.18 -37.43
C THR A 13 -9.09 24.15 -36.38
N THR A 14 -9.42 23.92 -35.12
CA THR A 14 -8.87 24.70 -33.99
C THR A 14 -7.65 23.98 -33.44
N THR A 15 -6.46 24.52 -33.71
CA THR A 15 -5.19 24.08 -33.14
C THR A 15 -5.16 24.41 -31.65
N ALA A 16 -5.12 23.39 -30.79
CA ALA A 16 -4.91 23.55 -29.35
C ALA A 16 -3.40 23.65 -29.05
N THR A 17 -2.95 24.85 -28.70
CA THR A 17 -1.57 25.13 -28.27
C THR A 17 -1.33 24.58 -26.86
N THR A 18 -0.38 23.65 -26.73
CA THR A 18 0.05 23.09 -25.44
C THR A 18 1.00 24.06 -24.75
N THR A 19 0.60 24.64 -23.62
CA THR A 19 1.47 25.43 -22.73
C THR A 19 2.17 24.48 -21.75
N THR A 20 3.47 24.31 -21.90
CA THR A 20 4.33 23.59 -20.95
C THR A 20 4.78 24.55 -19.85
N THR A 21 4.29 24.35 -18.63
CA THR A 21 4.77 25.08 -17.44
C THR A 21 5.88 24.26 -16.78
N THR A 22 7.10 24.81 -16.80
CA THR A 22 8.28 24.26 -16.13
C THR A 22 8.11 24.40 -14.61
N ALA A 23 7.93 23.28 -13.90
CA ALA A 23 8.02 23.23 -12.44
C ALA A 23 9.47 22.93 -12.04
N THR A 24 10.16 23.94 -11.52
CA THR A 24 11.46 23.80 -10.87
C THR A 24 11.21 23.32 -9.45
N THR A 25 11.56 22.07 -9.14
CA THR A 25 11.57 21.57 -7.76
C THR A 25 12.94 20.99 -7.47
N THR A 26 13.67 21.71 -6.62
CA THR A 26 14.94 21.30 -6.02
C THR A 26 14.76 19.95 -5.35
N ALA A 27 15.32 18.89 -5.94
CA ALA A 27 15.38 17.58 -5.32
C ALA A 27 16.34 17.66 -4.13
N ALA A 28 15.78 17.66 -2.91
CA ALA A 28 16.54 17.34 -1.72
C ALA A 28 17.22 15.99 -1.93
N THR A 29 18.53 15.92 -1.69
CA THR A 29 19.28 14.68 -1.62
C THR A 29 18.73 13.85 -0.47
N VAL A 30 17.74 13.01 -0.79
CA VAL A 30 17.39 11.87 0.05
C VAL A 30 18.55 10.90 -0.08
N THR A 31 19.34 10.78 0.97
CA THR A 31 20.32 9.72 1.11
C THR A 31 19.56 8.41 1.26
N THR A 32 19.04 7.88 0.15
CA THR A 32 18.48 6.53 0.06
C THR A 32 19.66 5.57 0.14
N THR A 33 19.94 5.08 1.34
CA THR A 33 20.79 3.91 1.59
C THR A 33 20.23 2.76 0.78
N THR A 34 20.77 2.58 -0.42
CA THR A 34 20.38 1.54 -1.37
C THR A 34 21.11 0.28 -0.93
N THR A 35 20.56 -0.43 0.05
CA THR A 35 21.05 -1.76 0.41
C THR A 35 20.52 -2.75 -0.62
N ALA A 36 21.45 -3.39 -1.33
CA ALA A 36 21.21 -4.31 -2.43
C ALA A 36 20.09 -5.33 -2.14
N THR A 37 19.07 -5.33 -3.02
CA THR A 37 18.00 -6.33 -3.06
C THR A 37 18.57 -7.65 -3.57
N THR A 38 19.14 -8.43 -2.64
CA THR A 38 19.06 -9.89 -2.77
C THR A 38 17.66 -10.28 -2.30
N THR A 39 17.05 -11.27 -2.93
CA THR A 39 15.75 -11.90 -2.63
C THR A 39 15.70 -12.52 -1.22
N ALA A 40 16.03 -11.75 -0.19
CA ALA A 40 16.00 -12.13 1.21
C ALA A 40 14.82 -11.41 1.87
N LEU A 41 14.05 -12.16 2.67
CA LEU A 41 13.00 -11.60 3.51
C LEU A 41 13.61 -10.52 4.43
N PRO A 42 12.98 -9.34 4.60
CA PRO A 42 13.50 -8.32 5.51
C PRO A 42 13.59 -8.86 6.94
N ALA A 43 14.62 -8.44 7.67
CA ALA A 43 14.81 -8.80 9.07
C ALA A 43 13.78 -8.13 9.99
N ALA A 44 13.24 -6.98 9.57
CA ALA A 44 12.19 -6.26 10.27
C ALA A 44 11.28 -5.50 9.31
N VAL A 45 10.03 -5.30 9.71
CA VAL A 45 9.01 -4.60 8.92
C VAL A 45 8.18 -3.68 9.80
N GLU A 46 7.66 -2.61 9.19
CA GLU A 46 6.72 -1.71 9.83
C GLU A 46 5.42 -2.47 10.14
N THR A 47 4.86 -2.17 11.30
CA THR A 47 3.58 -2.69 11.76
C THR A 47 2.78 -1.55 12.37
N LEU A 48 1.46 -1.65 12.31
CA LEU A 48 0.55 -0.64 12.86
C LEU A 48 -0.79 -1.28 13.19
N ALA A 49 -1.71 -0.49 13.75
CA ALA A 49 -3.11 -0.86 13.86
C ALA A 49 -3.67 -1.36 12.54
N GLY A 50 -4.47 -2.42 12.55
CA GLY A 50 -5.15 -2.88 11.36
C GLY A 50 -6.16 -1.86 10.82
N CYS A 51 -6.75 -1.03 11.68
CA CYS A 51 -7.50 0.14 11.27
C CYS A 51 -6.92 1.42 11.93
N PRO A 52 -5.93 2.06 11.29
CA PRO A 52 -5.29 3.26 11.83
C PRO A 52 -6.27 4.41 12.10
N ARG A 53 -7.35 4.52 11.31
CA ARG A 53 -8.40 5.53 11.52
C ARG A 53 -9.02 5.50 12.93
N ARG A 54 -9.06 4.35 13.59
CA ARG A 54 -9.65 4.17 14.93
C ARG A 54 -8.63 3.91 16.02
N HIS A 55 -7.51 3.27 15.69
CA HIS A 55 -6.58 2.72 16.68
C HIS A 55 -5.13 3.20 16.52
N ALA A 56 -4.86 4.24 15.70
CA ALA A 56 -3.50 4.78 15.54
C ALA A 56 -2.87 5.25 16.87
N ASP A 57 -3.66 5.81 17.78
CA ASP A 57 -3.16 6.30 19.07
C ASP A 57 -2.78 5.17 20.03
N THR A 58 -3.56 4.08 20.03
CA THR A 58 -3.34 2.91 20.91
C THR A 58 -2.28 1.97 20.34
N ILE A 59 -2.26 1.79 19.02
CA ILE A 59 -1.36 0.88 18.30
C ILE A 59 -0.62 1.68 17.23
N PRO A 60 0.38 2.47 17.65
CA PRO A 60 1.14 3.30 16.73
C PRO A 60 2.02 2.45 15.81
N ARG A 61 2.50 3.09 14.75
CA ARG A 61 3.50 2.52 13.85
C ARG A 61 4.76 2.13 14.63
N ARG A 62 5.25 0.91 14.42
CA ARG A 62 6.48 0.39 15.01
C ARG A 62 7.17 -0.57 14.06
N CYS A 63 8.49 -0.52 14.06
CA CYS A 63 9.32 -1.51 13.40
C CYS A 63 9.40 -2.77 14.29
N LEU A 64 8.93 -3.91 13.79
CA LEU A 64 9.05 -5.20 14.48
C LEU A 64 9.95 -6.14 13.69
N GLU A 65 10.69 -6.97 14.41
CA GLU A 65 11.49 -8.04 13.80
C GLU A 65 10.56 -9.06 13.14
N ALA A 66 10.95 -9.54 11.96
CA ALA A 66 10.16 -10.48 11.17
C ALA A 66 9.96 -11.86 11.85
N THR A 67 10.73 -12.12 12.91
CA THR A 67 10.64 -13.30 13.78
C THR A 67 9.57 -13.18 14.86
N GLN A 68 9.09 -11.98 15.17
CA GLN A 68 7.97 -11.77 16.09
C GLN A 68 6.66 -12.25 15.45
N THR A 69 5.56 -12.18 16.20
CA THR A 69 4.22 -12.55 15.73
C THR A 69 3.29 -11.34 15.67
N SER A 70 2.42 -11.30 14.67
CA SER A 70 1.40 -10.26 14.47
C SER A 70 0.29 -10.77 13.56
N SER A 71 -0.84 -10.07 13.54
CA SER A 71 -2.01 -10.44 12.75
C SER A 71 -1.80 -10.18 11.26
N VAL A 72 -2.39 -11.04 10.41
CA VAL A 72 -2.18 -11.02 8.96
C VAL A 72 -3.25 -10.18 8.26
N ARG A 73 -2.79 -9.19 7.49
CA ARG A 73 -3.61 -8.38 6.58
C ARG A 73 -3.17 -8.63 5.14
N CYS A 74 -4.03 -9.24 4.33
CA CYS A 74 -3.78 -9.41 2.92
C CYS A 74 -4.52 -8.34 2.10
N CYS A 75 -3.84 -7.79 1.10
CA CYS A 75 -4.39 -6.84 0.14
C CYS A 75 -4.44 -7.47 -1.26
N GLY A 76 -5.41 -7.03 -2.05
CA GLY A 76 -5.50 -7.37 -3.47
C GLY A 76 -4.36 -6.72 -4.26
N PRO A 77 -4.11 -7.16 -5.51
CA PRO A 77 -2.97 -6.70 -6.31
C PRO A 77 -2.94 -5.18 -6.56
N GLY A 78 -4.07 -4.47 -6.46
CA GLY A 78 -4.18 -3.02 -6.53
C GLY A 78 -4.31 -2.32 -5.18
N GLY A 79 -4.06 -3.01 -4.08
CA GLY A 79 -4.24 -2.51 -2.71
C GLY A 79 -5.68 -2.57 -2.22
N GLU A 80 -6.55 -3.34 -2.90
CA GLU A 80 -7.96 -3.47 -2.53
C GLU A 80 -8.11 -4.18 -1.18
N ALA A 81 -9.11 -3.76 -0.41
CA ALA A 81 -9.48 -4.41 0.83
C ALA A 81 -10.06 -5.81 0.56
N ILE A 82 -9.39 -6.84 1.08
CA ILE A 82 -9.86 -8.22 0.98
C ILE A 82 -10.54 -8.62 2.29
N SER A 83 -11.75 -9.17 2.20
CA SER A 83 -12.40 -9.74 3.38
C SER A 83 -11.57 -10.89 3.94
N MET A 84 -11.31 -10.86 5.24
CA MET A 84 -10.48 -11.86 5.92
C MET A 84 -11.13 -13.25 5.89
N ALA A 85 -12.44 -13.35 5.65
CA ALA A 85 -13.14 -14.61 5.40
C ALA A 85 -12.59 -15.36 4.17
N ARG A 86 -11.95 -14.67 3.21
CA ARG A 86 -11.33 -15.30 2.03
C ARG A 86 -10.02 -16.03 2.35
N TYR A 87 -9.35 -15.65 3.43
CA TYR A 87 -8.04 -16.20 3.76
C TYR A 87 -7.86 -16.73 5.18
N SER A 88 -8.89 -16.64 6.04
CA SER A 88 -8.88 -17.01 7.47
C SER A 88 -8.26 -15.95 8.38
N CYS A 89 -8.64 -16.00 9.66
CA CYS A 89 -8.17 -15.10 10.71
C CYS A 89 -6.85 -15.64 11.30
N TYR A 90 -5.72 -15.06 10.90
CA TYR A 90 -4.40 -15.40 11.42
C TYR A 90 -3.88 -14.26 12.31
N GLU A 91 -3.87 -14.46 13.63
CA GLU A 91 -3.54 -13.43 14.64
C GLU A 91 -2.08 -13.45 15.13
N LEU A 92 -1.42 -14.62 15.12
CA LEU A 92 -0.09 -14.80 15.73
C LEU A 92 0.90 -15.44 14.77
N GLU A 93 1.01 -14.88 13.57
CA GLU A 93 1.91 -15.39 12.54
C GLU A 93 3.20 -14.59 12.46
N THR A 94 4.29 -15.25 12.08
CA THR A 94 5.53 -14.55 11.70
C THR A 94 5.33 -13.81 10.39
N TYR A 95 6.18 -12.80 10.10
CA TYR A 95 6.09 -12.10 8.82
C TYR A 95 6.31 -13.05 7.62
N ALA A 96 7.19 -14.04 7.78
CA ALA A 96 7.41 -15.07 6.77
C ALA A 96 6.15 -15.91 6.50
N ALA A 97 5.42 -16.28 7.56
CA ALA A 97 4.16 -17.01 7.44
C ALA A 97 3.04 -16.14 6.85
N ALA A 98 2.92 -14.89 7.29
CA ALA A 98 1.98 -13.91 6.74
C ALA A 98 2.12 -13.77 5.21
N ARG A 99 3.35 -13.64 4.72
CA ARG A 99 3.63 -13.61 3.27
C ARG A 99 3.17 -14.86 2.54
N ARG A 100 3.40 -16.05 3.12
CA ARG A 100 2.97 -17.32 2.53
C ARG A 100 1.45 -17.43 2.49
N VAL A 101 0.76 -17.00 3.55
CA VAL A 101 -0.70 -16.99 3.62
C VAL A 101 -1.28 -16.12 2.50
N CYS A 102 -0.82 -14.88 2.35
CA CYS A 102 -1.33 -14.02 1.28
C CYS A 102 -0.96 -14.56 -0.11
N ALA A 103 0.30 -14.97 -0.31
CA ALA A 103 0.77 -15.47 -1.60
C ALA A 103 0.05 -16.75 -2.05
N SER A 104 -0.40 -17.61 -1.11
CA SER A 104 -1.18 -18.81 -1.43
C SER A 104 -2.53 -18.54 -2.10
N ARG A 105 -2.97 -17.27 -2.11
CA ARG A 105 -4.26 -16.80 -2.64
C ARG A 105 -4.10 -15.68 -3.66
N ASP A 106 -2.91 -15.53 -4.23
CA ASP A 106 -2.58 -14.46 -5.18
C ASP A 106 -2.75 -13.05 -4.58
N LEU A 107 -2.56 -12.93 -3.27
CA LEU A 107 -2.58 -11.67 -2.52
C LEU A 107 -1.18 -11.34 -2.00
N HIS A 108 -0.97 -10.10 -1.57
CA HIS A 108 0.22 -9.70 -0.83
C HIS A 108 -0.12 -9.26 0.58
N VAL A 109 0.87 -9.27 1.48
CA VAL A 109 0.74 -8.60 2.78
C VAL A 109 0.64 -7.11 2.51
N CYS A 110 -0.42 -6.46 3.02
CA CYS A 110 -0.67 -5.05 2.74
C CYS A 110 0.56 -4.19 3.02
N SER A 111 0.88 -3.23 2.17
CA SER A 111 1.90 -2.23 2.47
C SER A 111 1.42 -1.29 3.56
N LEU A 112 2.36 -0.57 4.15
CA LEU A 112 2.03 0.47 5.12
C LEU A 112 1.08 1.53 4.52
N GLU A 113 1.32 1.95 3.29
CA GLU A 113 0.50 2.96 2.61
C GLU A 113 -0.92 2.44 2.36
N GLU A 114 -1.03 1.17 1.98
CA GLU A 114 -2.31 0.51 1.84
C GLU A 114 -3.08 0.55 3.15
N ILE A 115 -2.51 0.10 4.27
CA ILE A 115 -3.21 0.13 5.57
C ILE A 115 -3.48 1.56 6.05
N ALA A 116 -2.56 2.50 5.80
CA ALA A 116 -2.73 3.91 6.18
C ALA A 116 -3.89 4.58 5.45
N SER A 117 -4.22 4.15 4.22
CA SER A 117 -5.40 4.61 3.48
C SER A 117 -6.73 4.27 4.18
N SER A 118 -6.70 3.39 5.18
CA SER A 118 -7.85 2.96 5.98
C SER A 118 -8.97 2.27 5.19
N LEU A 119 -8.71 1.88 3.94
CA LEU A 119 -9.64 1.12 3.10
C LEU A 119 -9.90 -0.27 3.66
N GLN A 120 -8.96 -0.80 4.44
CA GLN A 120 -8.98 -2.16 4.91
C GLN A 120 -9.88 -2.32 6.14
N CYS A 121 -10.23 -1.23 6.85
CA CYS A 121 -11.02 -1.30 8.10
C CYS A 121 -12.32 -2.10 7.92
N GLY A 122 -12.68 -2.92 8.90
CA GLY A 122 -13.94 -3.67 8.90
C GLY A 122 -13.98 -4.86 7.93
N THR A 123 -12.82 -5.43 7.58
CA THR A 123 -12.72 -6.58 6.66
C THR A 123 -12.99 -7.94 7.32
N GLY A 124 -13.13 -7.99 8.64
CA GLY A 124 -13.47 -9.18 9.43
C GLY A 124 -12.49 -9.47 10.57
N CYS A 125 -12.68 -10.60 11.26
CA CYS A 125 -11.79 -11.17 12.29
C CYS A 125 -11.48 -10.32 13.54
N GLY A 126 -11.93 -9.07 13.61
CA GLY A 126 -11.61 -8.20 14.74
C GLY A 126 -10.22 -7.59 14.68
N PHE A 127 -9.42 -7.78 13.63
CA PHE A 127 -8.03 -7.27 13.61
C PHE A 127 -7.91 -5.76 13.35
N ASP A 128 -8.98 -4.99 13.54
CA ASP A 128 -8.95 -3.53 13.38
C ASP A 128 -8.26 -2.86 14.56
N ASP A 129 -8.44 -3.40 15.77
CA ASP A 129 -7.80 -3.00 17.02
C ASP A 129 -6.60 -3.91 17.38
N GLU A 130 -6.08 -4.65 16.40
CA GLU A 130 -4.86 -5.44 16.54
C GLU A 130 -3.70 -4.86 15.72
N ARG A 131 -2.48 -5.26 16.10
CA ARG A 131 -1.29 -4.96 15.31
C ARG A 131 -1.19 -5.93 14.15
N VAL A 132 -1.00 -5.39 12.94
CA VAL A 132 -0.89 -6.18 11.72
C VAL A 132 0.45 -6.00 11.03
N TRP A 133 0.87 -7.05 10.32
CA TRP A 133 2.04 -6.99 9.45
C TRP A 133 1.82 -6.06 8.27
N THR A 134 2.88 -5.35 7.86
CA THR A 134 2.95 -4.70 6.56
C THR A 134 4.09 -5.25 5.71
N SER A 135 4.00 -5.06 4.39
CA SER A 135 5.10 -5.38 3.46
C SER A 135 6.21 -4.33 3.41
N THR A 136 6.14 -3.30 4.24
CA THR A 136 7.12 -2.20 4.26
C THR A 136 8.29 -2.54 5.19
N PRO A 137 9.51 -2.74 4.66
CA PRO A 137 10.68 -3.04 5.49
C PRO A 137 11.12 -1.83 6.33
N CYS A 138 11.73 -2.10 7.47
CA CYS A 138 12.34 -1.09 8.34
C CYS A 138 13.63 -1.63 8.97
N ASN A 139 14.42 -0.74 9.58
CA ASN A 139 15.66 -1.09 10.24
C ASN A 139 15.48 -1.03 11.76
N VAL A 140 15.54 -2.18 12.44
CA VAL A 140 15.57 -2.24 13.92
C VAL A 140 16.87 -1.68 14.50
N SER A 141 17.93 -1.57 13.70
CA SER A 141 19.26 -1.07 14.10
C SER A 141 19.29 0.42 14.48
N ALA A 142 18.19 1.16 14.35
CA ALA A 142 18.08 2.56 14.77
C ALA A 142 17.41 2.75 16.13
N VAL A 143 16.91 1.68 16.78
CA VAL A 143 16.25 1.76 18.09
C VAL A 143 16.89 0.77 19.07
N GLY A 144 18.00 1.22 19.67
CA GLY A 144 18.33 0.86 21.06
C GLY A 144 19.27 -0.33 21.29
N GLU A 145 20.57 -0.12 21.06
CA GLU A 145 21.61 -0.68 21.94
C GLU A 145 22.07 0.44 22.88
N ARG A 146 21.59 0.44 24.13
CA ARG A 146 22.21 1.13 25.27
C ARG A 146 21.97 0.33 26.53
#